data_AF-I1BYE4-F1
#
_entry.id   AF-I1BYE4-F1
#
_cell.length_a   1.000
_cell.length_b   1.000
_cell.length_c   1.000
_cell.angle_alpha   90.00
_cell.angle_beta   90.00
_cell.angle_gamma   90.00
#
_symmetry.space_group_name_H-M   'P 1'
#
loop_
_entity.id
_entity.type
_entity.pdbx_description
1 polymer ?
#
loop_
_entity_poly.entity_id
_entity_poly.type
_entity_poly.pdbx_seq_one_letter_code
_entity_poly.pdbx_strand_id
1 'polypeptide(L)'
;MEADLRIEDVQVGGVGSNGQSIVVEIDESKFGKRKYNKGKRVDGVWVVGGVERTPERKVFLLTVPNRNQNTLKLIIDTFAKDGNI
;
A
#
# COMPACT_ATOMS: atom_id res chain seq x y z
N MET A 1 -18.59 16.11 -0.07
CA MET A 1 -18.97 14.89 0.67
C MET A 1 -17.74 14.02 0.63
N GLU A 2 -16.90 14.09 1.66
CA GLU A 2 -15.88 13.05 1.84
C GLU A 2 -16.68 11.75 1.99
N ALA A 3 -16.44 10.78 1.12
CA ALA A 3 -17.04 9.47 1.33
C ALA A 3 -16.46 8.91 2.62
N ASP A 4 -17.30 8.51 3.57
CA ASP A 4 -16.88 7.80 4.78
C ASP A 4 -16.34 6.42 4.37
N LEU A 5 -15.09 6.39 3.92
CA LEU A 5 -14.36 5.16 3.59
C LEU A 5 -13.99 4.47 4.89
N ARG A 6 -14.42 3.21 5.05
CA ARG A 6 -13.98 2.38 6.16
C ARG A 6 -12.66 1.73 5.78
N ILE A 7 -11.87 1.34 6.77
CA ILE A 7 -10.60 0.64 6.57
C ILE A 7 -10.81 -0.63 5.72
N GLU A 8 -11.94 -1.31 5.90
CA GLU A 8 -12.32 -2.51 5.15
C GLU A 8 -12.40 -2.29 3.63
N ASP A 9 -12.78 -1.08 3.21
CA ASP A 9 -12.98 -0.70 1.81
C ASP A 9 -11.64 -0.43 1.10
N VAL A 10 -10.56 -0.22 1.86
CA VAL A 10 -9.20 0.10 1.36
C VAL A 10 -8.19 -1.03 1.61
N GLN A 11 -8.62 -2.13 2.22
CA GLN A 11 -7.81 -3.33 2.38
C GLN A 11 -7.68 -4.13 1.08
N VAL A 12 -6.53 -4.77 0.89
CA VAL A 12 -6.19 -5.62 -0.26
C VAL A 12 -5.86 -7.04 0.19
N GLY A 13 -5.91 -8.00 -0.73
CA GLY A 13 -5.60 -9.41 -0.45
C GLY A 13 -6.82 -10.21 0.01
N GLY A 14 -6.58 -11.26 0.79
CA GLY A 14 -7.62 -12.20 1.20
C GLY A 14 -7.82 -13.33 0.19
N VAL A 15 -9.07 -13.79 0.04
CA VAL A 15 -9.43 -14.89 -0.86
C VAL A 15 -10.25 -14.34 -2.03
N GLY A 16 -9.84 -14.69 -3.25
CA GLY A 16 -10.53 -14.30 -4.48
C GLY A 16 -11.81 -15.10 -4.72
N SER A 17 -12.57 -14.70 -5.74
CA SER A 17 -13.83 -15.37 -6.13
C SER A 17 -13.65 -16.84 -6.52
N ASN A 18 -12.44 -17.24 -6.91
CA ASN A 18 -12.06 -18.62 -7.23
C ASN A 18 -11.63 -19.45 -5.99
N GLY A 19 -11.76 -18.90 -4.78
CA GLY A 19 -11.35 -19.57 -3.55
C GLY A 19 -9.84 -19.64 -3.34
N GLN A 20 -9.03 -18.92 -4.14
CA GLN A 20 -7.56 -18.89 -3.99
C GLN A 20 -7.12 -17.61 -3.26
N SER A 21 -6.03 -17.72 -2.51
CA SER A 21 -5.39 -16.57 -1.86
C SER A 21 -4.92 -15.55 -2.90
N ILE A 22 -5.23 -14.29 -2.66
CA ILE A 22 -4.75 -13.16 -3.47
C ILE A 22 -3.34 -12.78 -3.03
N VAL A 23 -2.42 -12.74 -3.98
CA VAL A 23 -1.04 -12.26 -3.74
C VAL A 23 -1.03 -10.73 -3.81
N VAL A 24 -0.45 -10.10 -2.80
CA VAL A 24 -0.24 -8.64 -2.75
C VAL A 24 1.26 -8.34 -2.83
N GLU A 25 1.65 -7.48 -3.77
CA GLU A 25 3.00 -6.91 -3.82
C GLU A 25 3.02 -5.61 -3.01
N ILE A 26 3.95 -5.47 -2.07
CA ILE A 26 4.08 -4.30 -1.19
C ILE A 26 5.45 -3.67 -1.40
N ASP A 27 5.49 -2.35 -1.58
CA ASP A 27 6.74 -1.61 -1.80
C ASP A 27 6.71 -0.21 -1.15
N GLU A 28 7.91 0.35 -1.00
CA GLU A 28 8.16 1.69 -0.48
C GLU A 28 8.71 2.62 -1.55
N SER A 29 8.13 3.81 -1.65
CA SER A 29 8.63 4.83 -2.57
C SER A 29 8.63 6.21 -1.92
N LYS A 30 9.75 6.93 -2.02
CA LYS A 30 9.79 8.35 -1.65
C LYS A 30 9.23 9.18 -2.80
N PHE A 31 8.19 9.98 -2.58
CA PHE A 31 7.59 10.89 -3.55
C PHE A 31 7.96 12.33 -3.23
N GLY A 32 8.43 13.07 -4.22
CA GLY A 32 8.80 14.46 -4.03
C GLY A 32 9.69 14.99 -5.13
N LYS A 33 10.01 16.29 -5.04
CA LYS A 33 10.78 16.99 -6.07
C LYS A 33 12.18 16.40 -6.16
N ARG A 34 12.57 16.02 -7.38
CA ARG A 34 13.93 15.60 -7.68
C ARG A 34 14.82 16.84 -7.78
N LYS A 35 16.06 16.75 -7.28
CA LYS A 35 17.07 17.80 -7.50
C LYS A 35 17.20 18.04 -9.02
N TYR A 36 17.04 19.27 -9.48
CA TYR A 36 17.08 19.63 -10.91
C TYR A 36 16.16 18.80 -11.84
N ASN A 37 15.07 18.22 -11.31
CA ASN A 37 14.24 17.23 -12.01
C ASN A 37 15.00 15.99 -12.51
N LYS A 38 16.28 15.81 -12.11
CA LYS A 38 17.20 14.76 -12.55
C LYS A 38 18.04 14.30 -11.35
N GLY A 39 17.74 13.12 -10.81
CA GLY A 39 18.51 12.51 -9.71
C GLY A 39 17.77 12.42 -8.38
N LYS A 40 18.51 12.55 -7.27
CA LYS A 40 18.05 12.29 -5.90
C LYS A 40 16.82 13.14 -5.52
N ARG A 41 15.86 12.51 -4.84
CA ARG A 41 14.72 13.20 -4.19
C ARG A 41 15.22 13.84 -2.90
N VAL A 42 15.26 15.16 -2.87
CA VAL A 42 15.82 15.93 -1.75
C VAL A 42 14.74 16.09 -0.69
N ASP A 43 13.60 16.66 -1.08
CA ASP A 43 12.39 16.79 -0.28
C ASP A 43 11.31 15.83 -0.80
N GLY A 44 10.61 15.16 0.11
CA GLY A 44 9.55 14.24 -0.26
C GLY A 44 9.00 13.42 0.89
N VAL A 45 7.78 12.95 0.71
CA VAL A 45 7.06 12.05 1.61
C VAL A 45 7.39 10.61 1.28
N TRP A 46 7.49 9.75 2.27
CA TRP A 46 7.51 8.32 2.04
C TRP A 46 6.08 7.86 1.80
N VAL A 47 5.90 7.00 0.80
CA VAL A 47 4.65 6.33 0.50
C VAL A 47 4.92 4.84 0.59
N VAL A 48 4.08 4.13 1.33
CA VAL A 48 4.01 2.67 1.33
C VAL A 48 2.76 2.29 0.57
N GLY A 49 2.86 1.34 -0.34
CA GLY A 49 1.72 0.88 -1.12
C GLY A 49 1.72 -0.62 -1.30
N GLY A 50 0.53 -1.15 -1.52
CA GLY A 50 0.31 -2.54 -1.90
C GLY A 50 -0.58 -2.63 -3.13
N VAL A 51 -0.33 -3.61 -4.00
CA VAL A 51 -1.14 -3.91 -5.17
C VAL A 51 -1.44 -5.40 -5.25
N GLU A 52 -2.71 -5.74 -5.48
CA GLU A 52 -3.10 -7.12 -5.75
C GLU A 52 -2.58 -7.57 -7.13
N ARG A 53 -2.04 -8.79 -7.20
CA ARG A 53 -1.71 -9.46 -8.46
C ARG A 53 -2.97 -10.05 -9.12
N THR A 54 -3.98 -9.21 -9.29
CA THR A 54 -5.27 -9.52 -9.91
C THR A 54 -5.48 -8.62 -11.14
N PRO A 55 -6.41 -8.94 -12.05
CA PRO A 55 -6.79 -8.03 -13.12
C PRO A 55 -7.32 -6.67 -12.64
N GLU A 56 -8.03 -6.65 -11.51
CA GLU A 56 -8.62 -5.44 -10.92
C GLU A 56 -7.57 -4.52 -10.30
N ARG A 57 -6.42 -5.07 -9.90
CA ARG A 57 -5.28 -4.33 -9.32
C ARG A 57 -5.71 -3.36 -8.23
N LYS A 58 -6.48 -3.84 -7.25
CA LYS A 58 -6.80 -3.01 -6.08
C LYS A 58 -5.51 -2.59 -5.37
N VAL A 59 -5.49 -1.34 -4.92
CA VAL A 59 -4.32 -0.73 -4.30
C VAL A 59 -4.67 0.03 -3.03
N PHE A 60 -3.71 0.07 -2.11
CA PHE A 60 -3.64 1.12 -1.11
C PHE A 60 -2.33 1.89 -1.27
N LEU A 61 -2.36 3.18 -0.95
CA LEU A 61 -1.19 4.06 -0.94
C LEU A 61 -1.30 4.97 0.29
N LEU A 62 -0.34 4.86 1.21
CA LEU A 62 -0.32 5.62 2.45
C LEU A 62 0.97 6.42 2.57
N THR A 63 0.85 7.72 2.82
CA THR A 63 2.00 8.54 3.21
C THR A 63 2.41 8.26 4.64
N VAL A 64 3.71 8.06 4.89
CA VAL A 64 4.25 7.79 6.22
C VAL A 64 5.35 8.80 6.58
N PRO A 65 5.46 9.17 7.86
CA PRO A 65 6.53 10.07 8.30
C PRO A 65 7.90 9.37 8.25
N ASN A 66 7.96 8.06 8.45
CA ASN A 66 9.17 7.26 8.39
C ASN A 66 8.87 5.83 7.93
N ARG A 67 9.88 5.14 7.40
CA ARG A 67 9.79 3.77 6.87
C ARG A 67 10.45 2.73 7.78
N ASN A 68 10.28 2.89 9.09
CA ASN A 68 10.83 1.92 10.03
C ASN A 68 10.01 0.62 10.04
N GLN A 69 10.59 -0.45 10.57
CA GLN A 69 9.96 -1.77 10.61
C GLN A 69 8.58 -1.76 11.30
N ASN A 70 8.40 -0.96 12.36
CA ASN A 70 7.15 -0.90 13.10
C ASN A 70 6.04 -0.27 12.25
N THR A 71 6.34 0.83 11.54
CA THR A 71 5.41 1.49 10.63
C THR A 71 5.00 0.54 9.50
N LEU A 72 5.95 -0.19 8.92
CA LEU A 72 5.65 -1.13 7.84
C LEU A 72 4.80 -2.30 8.32
N LYS A 73 5.15 -2.87 9.49
CA LYS A 73 4.38 -3.97 10.08
C LYS A 73 2.94 -3.52 10.35
N LEU A 74 2.76 -2.35 10.94
CA LEU A 74 1.43 -1.80 11.22
C LEU A 74 0.60 -1.64 9.93
N ILE A 75 1.22 -1.14 8.86
CA ILE A 75 0.55 -0.98 7.56
C ILE A 75 0.16 -2.33 6.97
N ILE A 76 1.05 -3.31 6.99
CA ILE A 76 0.75 -4.65 6.49
C ILE A 76 -0.42 -5.26 7.28
N ASP A 77 -0.35 -5.24 8.62
CA ASP A 77 -1.40 -5.79 9.48
C ASP A 77 -2.75 -5.07 9.31
N THR A 78 -2.74 -3.79 8.96
CA THR A 78 -3.97 -2.99 8.79
C THR A 78 -4.57 -3.14 7.40
N PHE A 79 -3.74 -3.16 6.35
CA PHE A 79 -4.20 -3.02 4.97
C PHE A 79 -4.15 -4.32 4.15
N ALA A 80 -3.40 -5.34 4.58
CA ALA A 80 -3.38 -6.65 3.92
C ALA A 80 -4.27 -7.65 4.67
N LYS A 81 -5.20 -8.28 3.95
CA LYS A 81 -6.05 -9.35 4.50
C LYS A 81 -5.32 -10.69 4.42
N ASP A 82 -5.48 -11.49 5.48
CA ASP A 82 -5.00 -12.87 5.50
C ASP A 82 -5.69 -13.71 4.42
N GLY A 83 -4.89 -14.50 3.71
CA GLY A 83 -5.35 -15.43 2.67
C GLY A 83 -5.77 -16.81 3.20
N ASN A 84 -6.00 -16.94 4.50
CA ASN A 84 -6.43 -18.20 5.11
C ASN A 84 -7.93 -18.42 4.89
N ILE A 85 -8.31 -19.67 4.63
CA ILE A 85 -9.69 -20.15 4.50
C ILE A 85 -10.17 -20.68 5.85
#